data_AF-A0A1B7MIT5-F1
#
_entry.id   AF-A0A1B7MIT5-F1
#
_cell.length_a   1.000
_cell.length_b   1.000
_cell.length_c   1.000
_cell.angle_alpha   90.00
_cell.angle_beta   90.00
_cell.angle_gamma   90.00
#
_symmetry.space_group_name_H-M   'P 1'
#
loop_
_entity.id
_entity.type
_entity.pdbx_description
1 polymer ?
#
loop_
_entity_poly.entity_id
_entity_poly.type
_entity_poly.pdbx_seq_one_letter_code
_entity_poly.pdbx_strand_id
1 'polypeptide(L)'
;MPNALNKFTPYIHADSTITSLDARAIGYQYPLVITTSNMDWVPELQNDNLDELKARADGCFGVVDWLQMFCKEFEYAACIPRKDTLPISLQFAWYTPTTADFDIQPGTAFAVGTLDSCIIDGINNLLTIAHKQVEVWKEKWAGKNNIVANMLSSLKHDISVLHRHPLMYRNIIVFIAQVQHSFLDMIAFMDYVEIIQPHLATSSWSSWSLLPGNPKWMEDSKPNDAQRNRDKWEDLCCPENPESIGFWNSAFQKADKDKGHIKQGFIDRRYQFPEPALLITPTLLERKKLFIVNWLAARPLWISRVDHNPPERFPSPQLWRDFLNSSPSGESSAAASLSSTVPTATAKRKQAAKEIFGEDLLDAEGSTWAIQATLVWRNETISVASLSDPPTHLMRHILWELYELNFHYELQALNRVMACASWEESLLARHDLLYSIFPEEGGFAFPIPEGDRGGLWSCEIGDIFPYVDSFCNMLSSWENAPPHFSAPLNASTFNEVMRRACNFYVQCFFNHFGRPPIIPHHFPV
;
A
#
# COMPACT_ATOMS: atom_id res chain seq x y z
N MET A 1 40.13 14.43 11.86
CA MET A 1 40.88 15.39 11.01
C MET A 1 40.20 15.38 9.66
N PRO A 2 39.80 16.53 9.08
CA PRO A 2 39.21 16.54 7.75
C PRO A 2 40.31 16.17 6.75
N ASN A 3 40.10 15.12 5.96
CA ASN A 3 41.03 14.74 4.91
C ASN A 3 41.04 15.87 3.87
N ALA A 4 42.17 16.58 3.77
CA ALA A 4 42.35 17.60 2.76
C ALA A 4 42.17 16.98 1.37
N LEU A 5 41.20 17.47 0.59
CA LEU A 5 41.11 17.21 -0.85
C LEU A 5 42.41 17.67 -1.52
N ASN A 6 43.26 16.73 -1.93
CA ASN A 6 44.45 17.04 -2.72
C ASN A 6 44.02 17.55 -4.10
N LYS A 7 44.25 18.84 -4.38
CA LYS A 7 44.05 19.42 -5.72
C LYS A 7 45.21 19.02 -6.63
N PHE A 8 44.91 18.37 -7.75
CA PHE A 8 45.88 18.09 -8.81
C PHE A 8 45.71 19.07 -9.96
N THR A 9 46.83 19.55 -10.51
CA THR A 9 46.83 20.41 -11.71
C THR A 9 46.51 19.56 -12.94
N PRO A 10 45.50 19.92 -13.74
CA PRO A 10 45.09 19.11 -14.88
C PRO A 10 46.11 19.15 -16.02
N TYR A 11 46.20 18.05 -16.77
CA TYR A 11 47.00 17.97 -17.99
C TYR A 11 46.23 18.67 -19.12
N ILE A 12 46.77 19.76 -19.67
CA ILE A 12 46.13 20.51 -20.75
C ILE A 12 46.81 20.14 -22.06
N HIS A 13 46.07 19.54 -22.99
CA HIS A 13 46.54 19.31 -24.34
C HIS A 13 46.83 20.65 -25.05
N ALA A 14 47.96 20.73 -25.77
CA ALA A 14 48.45 21.97 -26.38
C ALA A 14 47.50 22.56 -27.46
N ASP A 15 46.53 21.77 -27.94
CA ASP A 15 45.54 22.15 -28.94
C ASP A 15 44.19 22.58 -28.34
N SER A 16 44.07 22.67 -27.01
CA SER A 16 42.85 23.02 -26.28
C SER A 16 41.65 22.09 -26.54
N THR A 17 41.87 20.89 -27.08
CA THR A 17 40.82 19.88 -27.22
C THR A 17 40.57 19.20 -25.87
N ILE A 18 39.30 19.11 -25.47
CA ILE A 18 38.85 18.43 -24.24
C ILE A 18 38.24 17.09 -24.65
N THR A 19 38.79 16.00 -24.15
CA THR A 19 38.34 14.62 -24.33
C THR A 19 37.63 14.11 -23.06
N SER A 20 37.01 12.92 -23.13
CA SER A 20 36.41 12.27 -21.94
C SER A 20 37.44 11.85 -20.87
N LEU A 21 38.74 11.97 -21.17
CA LEU A 21 39.84 11.70 -20.24
C LEU A 21 40.40 12.98 -19.61
N ASP A 22 39.92 14.15 -20.02
CA ASP A 22 40.34 15.45 -19.50
C ASP A 22 39.46 15.88 -18.32
N ALA A 23 40.11 16.26 -17.22
CA ALA A 23 39.47 16.79 -16.03
C ALA A 23 40.00 18.20 -15.78
N ARG A 24 39.13 19.17 -15.53
CA ARG A 24 39.50 20.53 -15.10
C ARG A 24 39.81 20.60 -13.60
N ALA A 25 39.19 19.75 -12.80
CA ALA A 25 39.59 19.49 -11.42
C ALA A 25 39.46 18.01 -11.07
N ILE A 26 40.32 17.55 -10.14
CA ILE A 26 40.35 16.18 -9.63
C ILE A 26 40.28 16.24 -8.11
N GLY A 27 39.36 15.48 -7.54
CA GLY A 27 39.22 15.24 -6.10
C GLY A 27 39.46 13.75 -5.82
N TYR A 28 40.10 13.46 -4.70
CA TYR A 28 40.31 12.09 -4.24
C TYR A 28 39.63 11.88 -2.90
N GLN A 29 38.73 10.90 -2.83
CA GLN A 29 38.04 10.48 -1.63
C GLN A 29 37.95 8.97 -1.63
N TYR A 30 38.83 8.30 -0.88
CA TYR A 30 38.95 6.84 -0.90
C TYR A 30 37.58 6.13 -0.76
N PRO A 31 37.23 5.18 -1.66
CA PRO A 31 38.03 4.60 -2.75
C PRO A 31 37.88 5.29 -4.12
N LEU A 32 37.23 6.45 -4.18
CA LEU A 32 36.83 7.14 -5.40
C LEU A 32 37.84 8.22 -5.84
N VAL A 33 38.00 8.33 -7.16
CA VAL A 33 38.59 9.49 -7.85
C VAL A 33 37.44 10.20 -8.55
N ILE A 34 37.24 11.48 -8.26
CA ILE A 34 36.15 12.29 -8.79
C ILE A 34 36.76 13.36 -9.70
N THR A 35 36.25 13.48 -10.92
CA THR A 35 36.75 14.42 -11.93
C THR A 35 35.63 15.31 -12.43
N THR A 36 35.90 16.60 -12.63
CA THR A 36 34.96 17.53 -13.28
C THR A 36 35.58 18.05 -14.57
N SER A 37 34.90 17.87 -15.71
CA SER A 37 35.41 18.33 -17.01
C SER A 37 35.23 19.84 -17.23
N ASN A 38 34.25 20.45 -16.56
CA ASN A 38 33.85 21.85 -16.78
C ASN A 38 34.03 22.77 -15.55
N MET A 39 34.10 22.22 -14.33
CA MET A 39 34.30 22.98 -13.09
C MET A 39 35.76 22.97 -12.62
N ASP A 40 36.21 24.06 -12.02
CA ASP A 40 37.54 24.24 -11.42
C ASP A 40 37.64 23.75 -9.96
N TRP A 41 36.58 23.11 -9.47
CA TRP A 41 36.49 22.52 -8.15
C TRP A 41 35.75 21.19 -8.23
N VAL A 42 36.07 20.29 -7.30
CA VAL A 42 35.37 19.02 -7.12
C VAL A 42 34.60 19.07 -5.80
N PRO A 43 33.33 18.66 -5.78
CA PRO A 43 32.54 18.63 -4.56
C PRO A 43 33.06 17.57 -3.61
N GLU A 44 32.96 17.81 -2.31
CA GLU A 44 33.11 16.73 -1.33
C GLU A 44 31.88 15.82 -1.43
N LEU A 45 32.10 14.52 -1.63
CA LEU A 45 31.02 13.54 -1.71
C LEU A 45 30.63 13.21 -0.26
N GLN A 46 29.38 13.45 0.16
CA GLN A 46 28.94 13.02 1.48
C GLN A 46 28.60 11.52 1.43
N ASN A 47 29.64 10.68 1.49
CA ASN A 47 29.52 9.22 1.42
C ASN A 47 29.15 8.58 2.78
N ASP A 48 28.65 9.37 3.72
CA ASP A 48 28.31 8.91 5.05
C ASP A 48 26.99 8.12 4.96
N ASN A 49 27.12 6.80 4.79
CA ASN A 49 26.08 5.76 4.89
C ASN A 49 25.35 5.74 6.27
N LEU A 50 25.38 6.82 7.04
CA LEU A 50 24.84 6.94 8.39
C LEU A 50 23.61 7.84 8.48
N ASP A 51 23.33 8.64 7.46
CA ASP A 51 22.14 9.49 7.46
C ASP A 51 20.94 8.74 6.89
N GLU A 52 19.95 8.52 7.75
CA GLU A 52 18.64 7.97 7.38
C GLU A 52 18.00 8.87 6.31
N LEU A 53 17.71 8.31 5.13
CA LEU A 53 17.04 9.02 4.03
C LEU A 53 15.69 9.53 4.51
N LYS A 54 15.53 10.86 4.56
CA LYS A 54 14.29 11.52 5.00
C LYS A 54 13.74 12.40 3.90
N ALA A 55 12.42 12.36 3.76
CA ALA A 55 11.72 13.35 2.95
C ALA A 55 11.90 14.74 3.57
N ARG A 56 12.21 15.73 2.74
CA ARG A 56 12.28 17.14 3.16
C ARG A 56 10.86 17.70 3.32
N ALA A 57 10.76 18.95 3.79
CA ALA A 57 9.48 19.64 3.93
C ALA A 57 8.69 19.79 2.62
N ASP A 58 9.35 19.66 1.47
CA ASP A 58 8.76 19.66 0.13
C ASP A 58 8.38 18.25 -0.38
N GLY A 59 8.55 17.20 0.44
CA GLY A 59 8.23 15.81 0.09
C GLY A 59 9.27 15.13 -0.77
N CYS A 60 10.23 15.89 -1.32
CA CYS A 60 11.33 15.33 -2.08
C CYS A 60 12.29 14.61 -1.13
N PHE A 61 12.72 13.41 -1.51
CA PHE A 61 13.81 12.73 -0.82
C PHE A 61 15.11 13.49 -1.10
N GLY A 62 15.83 13.80 -0.02
CA GLY A 62 17.15 14.41 -0.13
C GLY A 62 18.14 13.71 0.80
N VAL A 63 19.31 13.40 0.26
CA VAL A 63 20.58 13.53 0.98
C VAL A 63 21.19 14.84 0.48
N VAL A 64 22.12 15.43 1.23
CA VAL A 64 22.81 16.70 0.98
C VAL A 64 23.51 16.82 -0.40
N ASP A 65 23.41 15.80 -1.26
CA ASP A 65 24.12 15.69 -2.52
C ASP A 65 23.31 16.18 -3.73
N TRP A 66 23.88 17.18 -4.38
CA TRP A 66 23.55 17.66 -5.72
C TRP A 66 24.30 16.87 -6.82
N LEU A 67 25.10 15.88 -6.42
CA LEU A 67 25.77 14.93 -7.31
C LEU A 67 25.04 13.58 -7.26
N GLN A 68 24.15 13.34 -8.22
CA GLN A 68 23.62 12.00 -8.44
C GLN A 68 24.73 11.13 -9.01
N MET A 69 25.10 10.05 -8.32
CA MET A 69 26.04 9.08 -8.87
C MET A 69 25.47 8.52 -10.18
N PHE A 70 26.32 8.41 -11.21
CA PHE A 70 25.92 7.78 -12.46
C PHE A 70 25.44 6.36 -12.18
N CYS A 71 24.18 6.11 -12.54
CA CYS A 71 23.56 4.81 -12.41
C CYS A 71 23.20 4.33 -13.82
N LYS A 72 23.75 3.19 -14.22
CA LYS A 72 23.57 2.66 -15.57
C LYS A 72 22.11 2.31 -15.86
N GLU A 73 21.37 1.94 -14.82
CA GLU A 73 19.92 1.70 -14.92
C GLU A 73 19.12 2.98 -15.19
N PHE A 74 19.67 4.16 -14.88
CA PHE A 74 18.99 5.47 -14.97
C PHE A 74 19.77 6.45 -15.85
N GLU A 75 20.35 6.00 -16.97
CA GLU A 75 21.07 6.86 -17.92
C GLU A 75 20.25 8.06 -18.41
N TYR A 76 18.92 7.91 -18.46
CA TYR A 76 17.99 8.96 -18.84
C TYR A 76 17.82 10.08 -17.81
N ALA A 77 18.30 9.91 -16.56
CA ALA A 77 18.13 10.91 -15.50
C ALA A 77 18.76 12.27 -15.86
N ALA A 78 19.79 12.29 -16.70
CA ALA A 78 20.39 13.52 -17.23
C ALA A 78 19.41 14.34 -18.12
N CYS A 79 18.36 13.71 -18.63
CA CYS A 79 17.31 14.33 -19.44
C CYS A 79 16.15 14.88 -18.60
N ILE A 80 16.17 14.70 -17.27
CA ILE A 80 15.12 15.26 -16.39
C ILE A 80 15.08 16.78 -16.57
N PRO A 81 13.94 17.35 -17.02
CA PRO A 81 13.85 18.77 -17.28
C PRO A 81 14.12 19.60 -16.02
N ARG A 82 14.66 20.81 -16.20
CA ARG A 82 14.82 21.77 -15.10
C ARG A 82 13.65 22.74 -15.10
N LYS A 83 13.22 23.16 -13.90
CA LYS A 83 12.10 24.10 -13.70
C LYS A 83 12.13 25.32 -14.63
N ASP A 84 13.30 25.90 -14.85
CA ASP A 84 13.47 27.15 -15.61
C ASP A 84 13.32 27.01 -17.13
N THR A 85 13.11 25.78 -17.63
CA THR A 85 13.14 25.49 -19.06
C THR A 85 11.77 25.20 -19.68
N LEU A 86 10.67 25.28 -18.91
CA LEU A 86 9.40 24.67 -19.30
C LEU A 86 8.19 25.62 -19.38
N PRO A 87 7.17 25.27 -20.20
CA PRO A 87 5.94 26.06 -20.34
C PRO A 87 5.11 26.10 -19.06
N ILE A 88 4.27 27.14 -18.94
CA ILE A 88 3.31 27.33 -17.82
C ILE A 88 2.42 26.10 -17.59
N SER A 89 2.10 25.34 -18.65
CA SER A 89 1.32 24.10 -18.54
C SER A 89 1.95 23.00 -17.67
N LEU A 90 3.24 23.10 -17.37
CA LEU A 90 3.99 22.16 -16.52
C LEU A 90 4.32 22.75 -15.13
N GLN A 91 3.70 23.86 -14.73
CA GLN A 91 3.96 24.50 -13.43
C GLN A 91 3.75 23.54 -12.25
N PHE A 92 2.79 22.61 -12.36
CA PHE A 92 2.47 21.63 -11.32
C PHE A 92 3.50 20.50 -11.20
N ALA A 93 4.43 20.36 -12.16
CA ALA A 93 5.54 19.42 -12.04
C ALA A 93 6.62 19.86 -11.03
N TRP A 94 6.57 21.12 -10.57
CA TRP A 94 7.43 21.66 -9.49
C TRP A 94 6.64 22.47 -8.45
N TYR A 95 5.36 22.17 -8.28
CA TYR A 95 4.52 22.85 -7.31
C TYR A 95 4.64 22.19 -5.93
N THR A 96 4.85 22.99 -4.89
CA THR A 96 4.89 22.52 -3.50
C THR A 96 3.67 23.07 -2.77
N PRO A 97 2.70 22.22 -2.37
CA PRO A 97 1.53 22.65 -1.62
C PRO A 97 1.88 23.26 -0.27
N THR A 98 1.05 24.18 0.17
CA THR A 98 1.09 24.78 1.50
C THR A 98 -0.06 24.27 2.35
N THR A 99 -0.06 24.56 3.65
CA THR A 99 -1.18 24.21 4.53
C THR A 99 -2.49 24.92 4.16
N ALA A 100 -2.44 25.98 3.35
CA ALA A 100 -3.63 26.67 2.85
C ALA A 100 -4.33 25.89 1.73
N ASP A 101 -3.63 24.97 1.08
CA ASP A 101 -4.14 24.13 -0.01
C ASP A 101 -4.74 22.81 0.50
N PHE A 102 -4.90 22.68 1.83
CA PHE A 102 -5.29 21.45 2.51
C PHE A 102 -6.61 21.60 3.26
N ASP A 103 -7.61 20.84 2.81
CA ASP A 103 -8.95 20.81 3.38
C ASP A 103 -9.07 19.68 4.41
N ILE A 104 -8.99 20.03 5.69
CA ILE A 104 -9.10 19.08 6.80
C ILE A 104 -10.52 18.49 6.85
N GLN A 105 -10.60 17.16 6.91
CA GLN A 105 -11.87 16.46 7.02
C GLN A 105 -12.42 16.60 8.46
N PRO A 106 -13.65 17.10 8.64
CA PRO A 106 -14.24 17.27 9.95
C PRO A 106 -14.49 15.93 10.65
N GLY A 107 -14.32 15.91 11.98
CA GLY A 107 -14.70 14.75 12.82
C GLY A 107 -13.69 13.61 12.88
N THR A 108 -12.46 13.86 12.44
CA THR A 108 -11.34 12.92 12.54
C THR A 108 -10.42 13.30 13.70
N ALA A 109 -9.89 12.30 14.41
CA ALA A 109 -8.92 12.48 15.50
C ALA A 109 -7.60 13.14 15.08
N PHE A 110 -7.34 13.17 13.77
CA PHE A 110 -6.09 13.53 13.15
C PHE A 110 -6.30 14.64 12.12
N ALA A 111 -5.29 15.47 11.86
CA ALA A 111 -5.34 16.46 10.78
C ALA A 111 -5.19 15.80 9.39
N VAL A 112 -6.16 14.98 9.02
CA VAL A 112 -6.28 14.33 7.70
C VAL A 112 -7.26 15.10 6.84
N GLY A 113 -7.04 15.10 5.53
CA GLY A 113 -7.77 15.95 4.61
C GLY A 113 -7.40 15.65 3.16
N THR A 114 -7.99 16.42 2.25
CA THR A 114 -7.71 16.36 0.81
C THR A 114 -7.07 17.66 0.35
N LEU A 115 -6.48 17.64 -0.85
CA LEU A 115 -6.03 18.86 -1.50
C LEU A 115 -7.22 19.64 -2.05
N ASP A 116 -7.07 20.96 -2.12
CA ASP A 116 -8.00 21.82 -2.83
C ASP A 116 -8.16 21.32 -4.29
N SER A 117 -9.42 21.30 -4.74
CA SER A 117 -9.81 20.85 -6.07
C SER A 117 -9.01 21.48 -7.22
N CYS A 118 -8.63 22.76 -7.13
CA CYS A 118 -7.90 23.45 -8.19
C CYS A 118 -6.46 22.93 -8.33
N ILE A 119 -5.85 22.48 -7.22
CA ILE A 119 -4.51 21.90 -7.22
C ILE A 119 -4.56 20.49 -7.80
N ILE A 120 -5.58 19.71 -7.44
CA ILE A 120 -5.83 18.39 -8.00
C ILE A 120 -6.05 18.46 -9.51
N ASP A 121 -6.84 19.41 -10.00
CA ASP A 121 -7.05 19.63 -11.44
C ASP A 121 -5.73 19.98 -12.16
N GLY A 122 -4.90 20.80 -11.52
CA GLY A 122 -3.56 21.13 -12.01
C GLY A 122 -2.65 19.90 -12.15
N ILE A 123 -2.69 19.00 -11.17
CA ILE A 123 -1.95 17.74 -11.18
C ILE A 123 -2.53 16.76 -12.24
N ASN A 124 -3.85 16.67 -12.37
CA ASN A 124 -4.53 15.86 -13.39
C ASN A 124 -4.16 16.29 -14.82
N ASN A 125 -3.85 17.58 -15.02
CA ASN A 125 -3.37 18.06 -16.30
C ASN A 125 -2.01 17.42 -16.68
N LEU A 126 -1.15 17.10 -15.72
CA LEU A 126 0.10 16.35 -15.98
C LEU A 126 -0.21 14.95 -16.54
N LEU A 127 -1.19 14.25 -15.97
CA LEU A 127 -1.64 12.95 -16.48
C LEU A 127 -2.20 13.06 -17.90
N THR A 128 -2.96 14.11 -18.19
CA THR A 128 -3.50 14.36 -19.53
C THR A 128 -2.39 14.58 -20.55
N ILE A 129 -1.37 15.37 -20.20
CA ILE A 129 -0.19 15.60 -21.03
C ILE A 129 0.58 14.30 -21.24
N ALA A 130 0.82 13.54 -20.17
CA ALA A 130 1.49 12.25 -20.20
C ALA A 130 0.79 11.27 -21.14
N HIS A 131 -0.53 11.08 -20.98
CA HIS A 131 -1.32 10.22 -21.87
C HIS A 131 -1.15 10.60 -23.34
N LYS A 132 -1.27 11.89 -23.67
CA LYS A 132 -1.15 12.35 -25.07
C LYS A 132 0.22 12.00 -25.67
N GLN A 133 1.29 12.18 -24.91
CA GLN A 133 2.64 11.87 -25.38
C GLN A 133 2.87 10.36 -25.49
N VAL A 134 2.34 9.57 -24.55
CA VAL A 134 2.45 8.11 -24.58
C VAL A 134 1.67 7.50 -25.74
N GLU A 135 0.53 8.06 -26.15
CA GLU A 135 -0.19 7.57 -27.34
C GLU A 135 0.64 7.79 -28.62
N VAL A 136 1.23 8.99 -28.80
CA VAL A 136 2.16 9.26 -29.92
C VAL A 136 3.37 8.32 -29.88
N TRP A 137 3.90 8.06 -28.69
CA TRP A 137 4.98 7.12 -28.48
C TRP A 137 4.61 5.68 -28.87
N LYS A 138 3.44 5.20 -28.45
CA LYS A 138 2.96 3.84 -28.78
C LYS A 138 2.82 3.64 -30.28
N GLU A 139 2.30 4.63 -31.00
CA GLU A 139 2.20 4.57 -32.46
C GLU A 139 3.60 4.44 -33.12
N LYS A 140 4.57 5.22 -32.63
CA LYS A 140 5.94 5.25 -33.17
C LYS A 140 6.78 4.02 -32.82
N TRP A 141 6.53 3.42 -31.65
CA TRP A 141 7.32 2.32 -31.09
C TRP A 141 6.54 1.00 -30.97
N ALA A 142 5.48 0.83 -31.77
CA ALA A 142 4.64 -0.35 -31.78
C ALA A 142 5.46 -1.65 -31.94
N GLY A 143 5.16 -2.65 -31.10
CA GLY A 143 5.83 -3.96 -31.11
C GLY A 143 7.18 -4.03 -30.39
N LYS A 144 7.62 -2.97 -29.71
CA LYS A 144 8.82 -2.97 -28.87
C LYS A 144 8.46 -2.89 -27.39
N ASN A 145 8.97 -3.84 -26.60
CA ASN A 145 8.86 -3.81 -25.14
C ASN A 145 9.56 -2.56 -24.59
N ASN A 146 8.84 -1.75 -23.82
CA ASN A 146 9.38 -0.58 -23.15
C ASN A 146 8.61 -0.31 -21.84
N ILE A 147 9.23 0.47 -20.95
CA ILE A 147 8.72 0.73 -19.60
C ILE A 147 7.72 1.89 -19.52
N VAL A 148 7.48 2.62 -20.62
CA VAL A 148 6.69 3.86 -20.64
C VAL A 148 5.23 3.61 -20.25
N ALA A 149 4.64 2.49 -20.67
CA ALA A 149 3.29 2.12 -20.27
C ALA A 149 3.17 1.85 -18.76
N ASN A 150 4.21 1.27 -18.15
CA ASN A 150 4.27 1.03 -16.71
C ASN A 150 4.46 2.35 -15.96
N MET A 151 5.33 3.24 -16.44
CA MET A 151 5.52 4.59 -15.87
C MET A 151 4.23 5.41 -15.87
N LEU A 152 3.49 5.41 -17.00
CA LEU A 152 2.18 6.06 -17.08
C LEU A 152 1.16 5.44 -16.12
N SER A 153 1.22 4.12 -15.92
CA SER A 153 0.33 3.41 -14.99
C SER A 153 0.62 3.79 -13.54
N SER A 154 1.90 3.88 -13.16
CA SER A 154 2.31 4.38 -11.84
C SER A 154 1.86 5.82 -11.61
N LEU A 155 2.06 6.71 -12.60
CA LEU A 155 1.59 8.09 -12.53
C LEU A 155 0.07 8.18 -12.32
N LYS A 156 -0.71 7.38 -13.06
CA LYS A 156 -2.17 7.32 -12.90
C LYS A 156 -2.57 6.84 -11.52
N HIS A 157 -1.88 5.84 -10.98
CA HIS A 157 -2.13 5.33 -9.63
C HIS A 157 -1.88 6.41 -8.58
N ASP A 158 -0.72 7.07 -8.62
CA ASP A 158 -0.34 8.08 -7.62
C ASP A 158 -1.31 9.28 -7.62
N ILE A 159 -1.77 9.71 -8.80
CA ILE A 159 -2.78 10.78 -8.94
C ILE A 159 -4.14 10.32 -8.43
N SER A 160 -4.51 9.06 -8.69
CA SER A 160 -5.72 8.47 -8.13
C SER A 160 -5.67 8.42 -6.60
N VAL A 161 -4.49 8.25 -6.00
CA VAL A 161 -4.34 8.29 -4.54
C VAL A 161 -4.68 9.69 -4.02
N LEU A 162 -4.07 10.74 -4.59
CA LEU A 162 -4.31 12.13 -4.20
C LEU A 162 -5.78 12.56 -4.35
N HIS A 163 -6.50 12.03 -5.34
CA HIS A 163 -7.92 12.33 -5.55
C HIS A 163 -8.84 11.60 -4.55
N ARG A 164 -8.45 10.40 -4.11
CA ARG A 164 -9.38 9.47 -3.45
C ARG A 164 -9.14 9.28 -1.96
N HIS A 165 -7.98 9.65 -1.43
CA HIS A 165 -7.58 9.31 -0.07
C HIS A 165 -7.38 10.57 0.78
N PRO A 166 -8.17 10.75 1.85
CA PRO A 166 -7.82 11.71 2.90
C PRO A 166 -6.52 11.27 3.57
N LEU A 167 -5.51 12.11 3.48
CA LEU A 167 -4.16 11.83 3.96
C LEU A 167 -3.73 12.92 4.94
N MET A 168 -2.74 12.62 5.78
CA MET A 168 -2.07 13.69 6.53
C MET A 168 -1.34 14.61 5.56
N TYR A 169 -1.27 15.90 5.87
CA TYR A 169 -0.59 16.90 5.04
C TYR A 169 0.81 16.45 4.59
N ARG A 170 1.62 15.89 5.49
CA ARG A 170 2.96 15.39 5.13
C ARG A 170 2.94 14.26 4.09
N ASN A 171 1.94 13.39 4.11
CA ASN A 171 1.83 12.27 3.18
C ASN A 171 1.40 12.81 1.80
N ILE A 172 0.48 13.78 1.77
CA ILE A 172 0.10 14.48 0.54
C ILE A 172 1.31 15.11 -0.15
N ILE A 173 2.17 15.77 0.64
CA ILE A 173 3.39 16.38 0.14
C ILE A 173 4.34 15.34 -0.49
N VAL A 174 4.49 14.17 0.14
CA VAL A 174 5.27 13.05 -0.42
C VAL A 174 4.64 12.50 -1.71
N PHE A 175 3.32 12.29 -1.72
CA PHE A 175 2.62 11.79 -2.91
C PHE A 175 2.68 12.76 -4.08
N ILE A 176 2.60 14.07 -3.83
CA ILE A 176 2.80 15.07 -4.88
C ILE A 176 4.21 15.00 -5.44
N ALA A 177 5.23 14.91 -4.58
CA ALA A 177 6.61 14.75 -5.04
C ALA A 177 6.77 13.46 -5.87
N GLN A 178 6.10 12.37 -5.48
CA GLN A 178 6.12 11.11 -6.23
C GLN A 178 5.43 11.24 -7.60
N VAL A 179 4.25 11.86 -7.68
CA VAL A 179 3.56 12.17 -8.95
C VAL A 179 4.45 12.99 -9.88
N GLN A 180 5.08 14.02 -9.34
CA GLN A 180 6.00 14.90 -10.08
C GLN A 180 7.19 14.12 -10.61
N HIS A 181 7.82 13.30 -9.77
CA HIS A 181 8.95 12.45 -10.14
C HIS A 181 8.55 11.47 -11.24
N SER A 182 7.47 10.72 -11.04
CA SER A 182 6.94 9.75 -12.02
C SER A 182 6.67 10.40 -13.38
N PHE A 183 6.10 11.61 -13.38
CA PHE A 183 5.87 12.37 -14.61
C PHE A 183 7.20 12.76 -15.28
N LEU A 184 8.13 13.37 -14.54
CA LEU A 184 9.39 13.88 -15.08
C LEU A 184 10.31 12.78 -15.58
N ASP A 185 10.39 11.66 -14.86
CA ASP A 185 11.14 10.48 -15.28
C ASP A 185 10.63 9.90 -16.59
N MET A 186 9.30 9.85 -16.74
CA MET A 186 8.68 9.36 -17.97
C MET A 186 9.05 10.25 -19.16
N ILE A 187 8.96 11.59 -19.00
CA ILE A 187 9.38 12.54 -20.05
C ILE A 187 10.87 12.37 -20.37
N ALA A 188 11.72 12.33 -19.34
CA ALA A 188 13.16 12.21 -19.47
C ALA A 188 13.57 10.92 -20.20
N PHE A 189 12.91 9.80 -19.89
CA PHE A 189 13.13 8.53 -20.56
C PHE A 189 12.76 8.61 -22.05
N MET A 190 11.61 9.21 -22.36
CA MET A 190 11.16 9.38 -23.74
C MET A 190 12.14 10.26 -24.54
N ASP A 191 12.57 11.39 -23.97
CA ASP A 191 13.55 12.29 -24.58
C ASP A 191 14.92 11.62 -24.75
N TYR A 192 15.37 10.84 -23.76
CA TYR A 192 16.62 10.09 -23.85
C TYR A 192 16.63 9.15 -25.05
N VAL A 193 15.57 8.35 -25.22
CA VAL A 193 15.48 7.36 -26.31
C VAL A 193 15.29 8.03 -27.67
N GLU A 194 14.57 9.16 -27.75
CA GLU A 194 14.30 9.81 -29.03
C GLU A 194 15.41 10.75 -29.50
N ILE A 195 16.08 11.41 -28.57
CA ILE A 195 17.04 12.48 -28.85
C ILE A 195 18.46 11.98 -28.61
N ILE A 196 18.74 11.41 -27.44
CA ILE A 196 20.11 11.15 -27.00
C ILE A 196 20.64 9.79 -27.50
N GLN A 197 19.86 8.73 -27.35
CA GLN A 197 20.24 7.37 -27.74
C GLN A 197 20.67 7.25 -29.21
N PRO A 198 20.01 7.89 -30.20
CA PRO A 198 20.46 7.86 -31.59
C PRO A 198 21.84 8.49 -31.81
N HIS A 199 22.23 9.47 -30.99
CA HIS A 199 23.54 10.14 -31.04
C HIS A 199 24.64 9.35 -30.32
N LEU A 200 24.29 8.45 -29.41
CA LEU A 200 25.23 7.54 -28.74
C LEU A 200 25.60 6.31 -29.60
N ALA A 201 24.76 5.99 -30.59
CA ALA A 201 24.87 4.79 -31.45
C ALA A 201 26.04 4.81 -32.47
N THR A 202 26.89 5.84 -32.50
CA THR A 202 28.21 5.80 -33.18
C THR A 202 29.27 5.04 -32.38
N SER A 203 28.92 4.48 -31.22
CA SER A 203 29.73 3.52 -30.49
C SER A 203 28.94 2.21 -30.29
N SER A 204 29.51 1.10 -30.74
CA SER A 204 28.87 -0.21 -30.74
C SER A 204 28.84 -0.84 -29.35
N TRP A 205 27.66 -1.19 -28.82
CA TRP A 205 27.44 -2.51 -28.17
C TRP A 205 25.96 -2.86 -27.99
N SER A 206 25.67 -4.15 -28.14
CA SER A 206 24.41 -4.88 -28.22
C SER A 206 23.78 -5.39 -26.90
N SER A 207 22.43 -5.45 -26.91
CA SER A 207 21.51 -6.48 -26.37
C SER A 207 21.54 -6.86 -24.87
N TRP A 208 20.36 -6.83 -24.26
CA TRP A 208 20.07 -7.20 -22.87
C TRP A 208 19.85 -8.71 -22.70
N SER A 209 20.36 -9.27 -21.61
CA SER A 209 19.88 -10.54 -21.04
C SER A 209 19.67 -10.37 -19.53
N LEU A 210 18.50 -10.84 -19.06
CA LEU A 210 18.09 -10.90 -17.66
C LEU A 210 18.90 -11.97 -16.92
N LEU A 211 19.37 -11.67 -15.71
CA LEU A 211 19.88 -12.66 -14.76
C LEU A 211 19.18 -12.52 -13.40
N PRO A 212 19.14 -13.62 -12.61
CA PRO A 212 18.03 -13.96 -11.74
C PRO A 212 18.22 -13.53 -10.29
N GLY A 213 17.09 -13.35 -9.60
CA GLY A 213 17.02 -13.10 -8.17
C GLY A 213 17.49 -14.31 -7.33
N ASN A 214 18.03 -14.00 -6.15
CA ASN A 214 18.37 -14.97 -5.13
C ASN A 214 17.65 -14.62 -3.82
N PRO A 215 16.78 -15.49 -3.27
CA PRO A 215 16.15 -15.29 -1.98
C PRO A 215 16.87 -16.13 -0.91
N LYS A 216 17.10 -15.56 0.29
CA LYS A 216 17.06 -16.33 1.55
C LYS A 216 17.22 -15.43 2.78
N TRP A 217 16.12 -15.31 3.52
CA TRP A 217 16.13 -15.27 4.98
C TRP A 217 15.14 -16.33 5.48
N MET A 218 15.52 -17.10 6.50
CA MET A 218 14.59 -17.52 7.54
C MET A 218 15.35 -17.99 8.79
N GLU A 219 14.92 -17.46 9.92
CA GLU A 219 15.26 -17.88 11.27
C GLU A 219 14.02 -18.59 11.85
N ASP A 220 14.23 -19.75 12.48
CA ASP A 220 13.18 -20.64 12.99
C ASP A 220 12.46 -20.08 14.21
N SER A 221 11.14 -20.32 14.31
CA SER A 221 10.42 -20.27 15.59
C SER A 221 9.44 -21.45 15.73
N LYS A 222 9.54 -22.14 16.88
CA LYS A 222 8.81 -23.36 17.25
C LYS A 222 7.37 -23.08 17.71
N PRO A 223 6.45 -24.07 17.63
CA PRO A 223 5.07 -23.91 18.07
C PRO A 223 4.92 -24.15 19.57
N ASN A 224 3.93 -23.49 20.20
CA ASN A 224 3.44 -23.82 21.53
C ASN A 224 1.93 -24.00 21.52
N ASP A 225 1.50 -24.81 22.49
CA ASP A 225 0.34 -25.69 22.48
C ASP A 225 -1.00 -25.03 22.90
N ALA A 226 -2.05 -25.81 22.69
CA ALA A 226 -3.47 -25.53 22.74
C ALA A 226 -4.00 -24.81 23.98
N GLN A 227 -4.74 -23.74 23.71
CA GLN A 227 -5.85 -23.30 24.56
C GLN A 227 -7.12 -23.57 23.75
N ARG A 228 -8.12 -24.22 24.36
CA ARG A 228 -9.42 -24.57 23.75
C ARG A 228 -10.06 -23.31 23.14
N ASN A 229 -9.76 -23.09 21.87
CA ASN A 229 -10.20 -21.96 21.09
C ASN A 229 -11.49 -22.33 20.37
N ARG A 230 -12.34 -21.31 20.18
CA ARG A 230 -13.48 -21.35 19.27
C ARG A 230 -13.06 -21.99 17.93
N ASP A 231 -13.91 -22.84 17.37
CA ASP A 231 -13.69 -23.33 16.01
C ASP A 231 -13.81 -22.16 15.02
N LYS A 232 -12.71 -21.85 14.33
CA LYS A 232 -12.65 -20.78 13.34
C LYS A 232 -13.30 -21.16 12.01
N TRP A 233 -13.69 -22.42 11.85
CA TRP A 233 -14.43 -22.94 10.70
C TRP A 233 -15.96 -22.87 10.88
N GLU A 234 -16.43 -22.34 12.01
CA GLU A 234 -17.85 -22.13 12.28
C GLU A 234 -18.13 -20.63 12.45
N ASP A 235 -19.26 -20.17 11.92
CA ASP A 235 -19.69 -18.78 12.00
C ASP A 235 -20.07 -18.36 13.45
N LEU A 236 -20.08 -17.06 13.75
CA LEU A 236 -20.46 -16.53 15.06
C LEU A 236 -21.98 -16.51 15.21
N CYS A 237 -22.51 -17.38 16.07
CA CYS A 237 -23.92 -17.33 16.47
C CYS A 237 -24.16 -16.25 17.55
N CYS A 238 -24.25 -14.98 17.14
CA CYS A 238 -24.66 -13.88 18.03
C CYS A 238 -25.48 -12.81 17.29
N PRO A 239 -26.44 -12.14 17.97
CA PRO A 239 -27.32 -11.13 17.34
C PRO A 239 -26.60 -9.94 16.70
N GLU A 240 -25.40 -9.61 17.18
CA GLU A 240 -24.56 -8.54 16.66
C GLU A 240 -23.77 -8.94 15.40
N ASN A 241 -23.57 -10.23 15.14
CA ASN A 241 -22.89 -10.68 13.91
C ASN A 241 -23.86 -10.50 12.72
N PRO A 242 -23.40 -9.95 11.60
CA PRO A 242 -24.14 -9.98 10.35
C PRO A 242 -24.52 -11.41 9.93
N GLU A 243 -25.50 -11.57 9.05
CA GLU A 243 -25.93 -12.89 8.58
C GLU A 243 -24.89 -13.49 7.62
N SER A 244 -24.51 -14.75 7.83
CA SER A 244 -23.54 -15.43 6.97
C SER A 244 -24.17 -15.92 5.67
N ILE A 245 -23.36 -15.95 4.61
CA ILE A 245 -23.80 -16.38 3.29
C ILE A 245 -23.60 -17.91 3.18
N GLY A 246 -24.67 -18.62 2.81
CA GLY A 246 -24.69 -20.09 2.83
C GLY A 246 -23.63 -20.80 1.97
N PHE A 247 -23.20 -20.20 0.84
CA PHE A 247 -22.17 -20.78 -0.02
C PHE A 247 -20.81 -20.91 0.70
N TRP A 248 -20.44 -19.90 1.48
CA TRP A 248 -19.19 -19.88 2.23
C TRP A 248 -19.19 -20.86 3.40
N ASN A 249 -20.30 -20.96 4.12
CA ASN A 249 -20.48 -21.96 5.17
C ASN A 249 -20.33 -23.38 4.62
N SER A 250 -20.89 -23.66 3.44
CA SER A 250 -20.72 -24.95 2.77
C SER A 250 -19.26 -25.22 2.38
N ALA A 251 -18.53 -24.19 1.97
CA ALA A 251 -17.11 -24.30 1.63
C ALA A 251 -16.24 -24.60 2.86
N PHE A 252 -16.52 -23.98 4.01
CA PHE A 252 -15.82 -24.25 5.27
C PHE A 252 -15.99 -25.69 5.75
N GLN A 253 -17.17 -26.28 5.53
CA GLN A 253 -17.44 -27.69 5.86
C GLN A 253 -16.71 -28.67 4.94
N LYS A 254 -16.49 -28.29 3.68
CA LYS A 254 -15.88 -29.16 2.65
C LYS A 254 -14.37 -29.03 2.53
N ALA A 255 -13.79 -27.94 3.03
CA ALA A 255 -12.36 -27.71 2.96
C ALA A 255 -11.58 -28.86 3.63
N ASP A 256 -10.54 -29.34 2.95
CA ASP A 256 -9.57 -30.26 3.52
C ASP A 256 -8.65 -29.47 4.46
N LYS A 257 -8.68 -29.86 5.74
CA LYS A 257 -8.02 -29.18 6.86
C LYS A 257 -6.68 -29.84 7.21
N ASP A 258 -6.17 -30.75 6.38
CA ASP A 258 -4.86 -31.36 6.58
C ASP A 258 -3.75 -30.31 6.47
N LYS A 259 -2.96 -30.19 7.54
CA LYS A 259 -1.81 -29.28 7.62
C LYS A 259 -0.71 -29.65 6.64
N GLY A 260 -0.70 -30.87 6.10
CA GLY A 260 0.23 -31.31 5.06
C GLY A 260 0.10 -30.52 3.75
N HIS A 261 -1.05 -29.89 3.49
CA HIS A 261 -1.27 -29.07 2.30
C HIS A 261 -0.72 -27.64 2.41
N ILE A 262 -0.24 -27.23 3.60
CA ILE A 262 0.19 -25.86 3.84
C ILE A 262 1.55 -25.61 3.18
N LYS A 263 1.56 -24.75 2.15
CA LYS A 263 2.78 -24.28 1.49
C LYS A 263 3.57 -23.36 2.44
N GLN A 264 4.90 -23.51 2.47
CA GLN A 264 5.79 -22.65 3.27
C GLN A 264 6.26 -21.44 2.45
N GLY A 265 6.31 -20.25 3.05
CA GLY A 265 7.24 -19.19 2.65
C GLY A 265 6.78 -18.08 1.70
N PHE A 266 5.48 -17.88 1.43
CA PHE A 266 5.06 -16.86 0.44
C PHE A 266 4.16 -15.72 0.95
N ILE A 267 3.49 -15.86 2.10
CA ILE A 267 2.54 -14.85 2.60
C ILE A 267 2.63 -14.71 4.13
N ASP A 268 2.52 -13.47 4.65
CA ASP A 268 2.31 -13.24 6.09
C ASP A 268 0.94 -13.81 6.50
N ARG A 269 0.96 -14.78 7.40
CA ARG A 269 -0.24 -15.54 7.84
C ARG A 269 -1.11 -14.76 8.84
N ARG A 270 -0.68 -13.56 9.25
CA ARG A 270 -1.36 -12.71 10.23
C ARG A 270 -2.57 -11.99 9.62
N TYR A 271 -3.24 -11.18 10.44
CA TYR A 271 -4.45 -10.46 10.05
C TYR A 271 -4.13 -9.00 9.81
N GLN A 272 -4.47 -8.50 8.62
CA GLN A 272 -4.26 -7.10 8.24
C GLN A 272 -5.21 -6.17 8.99
N PHE A 273 -6.42 -6.64 9.30
CA PHE A 273 -7.42 -5.94 10.10
C PHE A 273 -7.80 -6.79 11.33
N PRO A 274 -8.48 -6.22 12.34
CA PRO A 274 -9.02 -7.00 13.44
C PRO A 274 -9.96 -8.11 12.93
N GLU A 275 -9.81 -9.31 13.45
CA GLU A 275 -10.78 -10.40 13.23
C GLU A 275 -12.13 -9.96 13.84
N PRO A 276 -13.27 -10.02 13.11
CA PRO A 276 -14.56 -9.52 13.60
C PRO A 276 -14.97 -10.09 14.97
N ALA A 277 -14.64 -11.36 15.22
CA ALA A 277 -14.86 -12.02 16.51
C ALA A 277 -14.23 -11.27 17.69
N LEU A 278 -13.11 -10.58 17.49
CA LEU A 278 -12.42 -9.83 18.54
C LEU A 278 -13.28 -8.70 19.11
N LEU A 279 -14.13 -8.08 18.31
CA LEU A 279 -14.99 -6.97 18.73
C LEU A 279 -16.23 -7.47 19.50
N ILE A 280 -16.64 -8.74 19.29
CA ILE A 280 -17.84 -9.32 19.92
C ILE A 280 -17.52 -10.12 21.17
N THR A 281 -16.35 -10.77 21.21
CA THR A 281 -15.92 -11.66 22.30
C THR A 281 -15.92 -11.02 23.71
N PRO A 282 -15.66 -9.71 23.91
CA PRO A 282 -15.71 -9.12 25.24
C PRO A 282 -17.10 -9.21 25.86
N THR A 283 -17.22 -9.90 27.00
CA THR A 283 -18.48 -10.01 27.76
C THR A 283 -18.82 -8.74 28.54
N LEU A 284 -17.81 -7.91 28.85
CA LEU A 284 -17.97 -6.63 29.55
C LEU A 284 -18.29 -5.52 28.55
N LEU A 285 -19.35 -4.79 28.83
CA LEU A 285 -19.88 -3.75 27.94
C LEU A 285 -18.90 -2.58 27.74
N GLU A 286 -18.25 -2.13 28.82
CA GLU A 286 -17.18 -1.12 28.77
C GLU A 286 -16.01 -1.57 27.89
N ARG A 287 -15.73 -2.87 27.87
CA ARG A 287 -14.68 -3.45 27.03
C ARG A 287 -15.12 -3.48 25.57
N LYS A 288 -16.37 -3.85 25.26
CA LYS A 288 -16.91 -3.75 23.88
C LYS A 288 -16.82 -2.30 23.37
N LYS A 289 -17.21 -1.32 24.19
CA LYS A 289 -17.11 0.11 23.88
C LYS A 289 -15.69 0.52 23.51
N LEU A 290 -14.70 0.16 24.32
CA LEU A 290 -13.29 0.48 24.04
C LEU A 290 -12.82 -0.09 22.69
N PHE A 291 -13.16 -1.35 22.38
CA PHE A 291 -12.78 -1.96 21.11
C PHE A 291 -13.34 -1.19 19.92
N ILE A 292 -14.61 -0.76 19.99
CA ILE A 292 -15.27 -0.03 18.90
C ILE A 292 -14.66 1.35 18.73
N VAL A 293 -14.54 2.10 19.82
CA VAL A 293 -14.02 3.48 19.81
C VAL A 293 -12.58 3.49 19.29
N ASN A 294 -11.74 2.57 19.78
CA ASN A 294 -10.35 2.45 19.35
C ASN A 294 -10.23 2.02 17.88
N TRP A 295 -11.07 1.08 17.42
CA TRP A 295 -11.11 0.70 16.01
C TRP A 295 -11.52 1.89 15.14
N LEU A 296 -12.63 2.57 15.45
CA LEU A 296 -13.15 3.68 14.66
C LEU A 296 -12.17 4.87 14.60
N ALA A 297 -11.49 5.18 15.71
CA ALA A 297 -10.45 6.20 15.74
C ALA A 297 -9.24 5.86 14.85
N ALA A 298 -8.82 4.59 14.86
CA ALA A 298 -7.67 4.10 14.10
C ALA A 298 -7.97 3.86 12.61
N ARG A 299 -9.23 3.53 12.30
CA ARG A 299 -9.69 3.02 11.01
C ARG A 299 -9.17 3.79 9.78
N PRO A 300 -9.37 5.12 9.63
CA PRO A 300 -9.01 5.82 8.39
C PRO A 300 -7.50 5.77 8.12
N LEU A 301 -6.69 5.98 9.15
CA LEU A 301 -5.24 5.95 9.02
C LEU A 301 -4.70 4.53 8.84
N TRP A 302 -5.30 3.54 9.52
CA TRP A 302 -4.89 2.15 9.36
C TRP A 302 -5.17 1.63 7.95
N ILE A 303 -6.35 1.91 7.38
CA ILE A 303 -6.66 1.54 5.99
C ILE A 303 -5.65 2.18 5.03
N SER A 304 -5.41 3.49 5.15
CA SER A 304 -4.41 4.20 4.33
C SER A 304 -3.01 3.60 4.47
N ARG A 305 -2.61 3.21 5.69
CA ARG A 305 -1.32 2.58 5.93
C ARG A 305 -1.23 1.20 5.27
N VAL A 306 -2.24 0.35 5.41
CA VAL A 306 -2.26 -0.98 4.79
C VAL A 306 -2.18 -0.87 3.27
N ASP A 307 -2.85 0.12 2.67
CA ASP A 307 -2.88 0.30 1.21
C ASP A 307 -1.58 0.89 0.64
N HIS A 308 -1.00 1.91 1.29
CA HIS A 308 0.12 2.67 0.72
C HIS A 308 1.49 2.42 1.35
N ASN A 309 1.53 2.07 2.63
CA ASN A 309 2.78 1.83 3.36
C ASN A 309 2.62 0.67 4.34
N PRO A 310 2.34 -0.55 3.84
CA PRO A 310 2.04 -1.68 4.68
C PRO A 310 3.24 -1.99 5.60
N PRO A 311 3.01 -2.30 6.88
CA PRO A 311 4.09 -2.68 7.77
C PRO A 311 4.74 -3.98 7.29
N GLU A 312 6.04 -4.14 7.53
CA GLU A 312 6.78 -5.36 7.18
C GLU A 312 6.15 -6.64 7.79
N ARG A 313 5.47 -6.49 8.94
CA ARG A 313 4.76 -7.55 9.63
C ARG A 313 3.44 -7.02 10.18
N PHE A 314 2.36 -7.73 9.89
CA PHE A 314 1.05 -7.33 10.42
C PHE A 314 0.90 -7.66 11.92
N PRO A 315 -0.04 -6.98 12.62
CA PRO A 315 -0.30 -7.25 14.03
C PRO A 315 -0.75 -8.70 14.27
N SER A 316 -0.28 -9.29 15.37
CA SER A 316 -0.82 -10.58 15.84
C SER A 316 -2.21 -10.39 16.45
N PRO A 317 -3.06 -11.45 16.53
CA PRO A 317 -4.34 -11.36 17.22
C PRO A 317 -4.24 -10.84 18.67
N GLN A 318 -3.15 -11.17 19.36
CA GLN A 318 -2.91 -10.67 20.71
C GLN A 318 -2.57 -9.18 20.72
N LEU A 319 -1.76 -8.73 19.75
CA LEU A 319 -1.43 -7.31 19.61
C LEU A 319 -2.68 -6.48 19.29
N TRP A 320 -3.56 -6.99 18.41
CA TRP A 320 -4.87 -6.39 18.15
C TRP A 320 -5.72 -6.29 19.43
N ARG A 321 -5.78 -7.36 20.24
CA ARG A 321 -6.53 -7.31 21.52
C ARG A 321 -5.96 -6.28 22.47
N ASP A 322 -4.64 -6.26 22.66
CA ASP A 322 -3.98 -5.35 23.60
C ASP A 322 -4.22 -3.90 23.17
N PHE A 323 -4.11 -3.64 21.87
CA PHE A 323 -4.40 -2.37 21.23
C PHE A 323 -5.85 -1.91 21.44
N LEU A 324 -6.84 -2.75 21.09
CA LEU A 324 -8.26 -2.41 21.19
C LEU A 324 -8.72 -2.24 22.66
N ASN A 325 -7.96 -2.76 23.63
CA ASN A 325 -8.22 -2.61 25.06
C ASN A 325 -7.56 -1.39 25.70
N SER A 326 -6.78 -0.61 24.95
CA SER A 326 -6.12 0.58 25.50
C SER A 326 -7.16 1.61 25.96
N SER A 327 -6.97 2.19 27.16
CA SER A 327 -7.86 3.19 27.75
C SER A 327 -7.19 4.56 27.71
N PRO A 328 -7.84 5.63 27.20
CA PRO A 328 -7.23 6.95 27.02
C PRO A 328 -6.74 7.60 28.31
N SER A 329 -7.19 7.11 29.46
CA SER A 329 -6.68 7.51 30.76
C SER A 329 -5.50 6.60 31.14
N GLY A 330 -4.28 7.14 31.14
CA GLY A 330 -3.04 6.50 31.62
C GLY A 330 -3.07 6.03 33.10
N GLU A 331 -4.23 5.97 33.74
CA GLU A 331 -4.38 5.71 35.17
C GLU A 331 -4.24 4.23 35.57
N SER A 332 -4.25 3.27 34.64
CA SER A 332 -4.14 1.85 35.01
C SER A 332 -2.70 1.30 35.04
N SER A 333 -1.66 2.13 34.96
CA SER A 333 -0.27 1.62 35.08
C SER A 333 0.72 2.51 35.84
N ALA A 334 0.29 3.61 36.45
CA ALA A 334 1.19 4.44 37.25
C ALA A 334 1.60 3.81 38.60
N ALA A 335 0.90 2.76 39.08
CA ALA A 335 1.17 2.17 40.40
C ALA A 335 2.28 1.10 40.42
N ALA A 336 2.83 0.65 39.28
CA ALA A 336 3.74 -0.49 39.23
C ALA A 336 5.19 -0.16 38.78
N SER A 337 5.53 1.11 38.59
CA SER A 337 6.87 1.50 38.11
C SER A 337 7.80 1.92 39.24
N LEU A 338 8.04 1.02 40.20
CA LEU A 338 9.13 1.11 41.18
C LEU A 338 9.66 -0.30 41.48
N SER A 339 10.23 -0.97 40.48
CA SER A 339 11.39 -1.89 40.61
C SER A 339 11.48 -2.85 39.41
N SER A 340 12.46 -2.60 38.54
CA SER A 340 13.33 -3.59 37.89
C SER A 340 13.86 -3.05 36.57
N THR A 341 15.16 -3.27 36.34
CA THR A 341 15.94 -2.81 35.18
C THR A 341 15.66 -3.64 33.91
N VAL A 342 14.56 -4.40 33.88
CA VAL A 342 14.17 -5.27 32.77
C VAL A 342 12.85 -4.74 32.20
N PRO A 343 12.76 -4.40 30.90
CA PRO A 343 11.50 -3.95 30.33
C PRO A 343 10.44 -5.04 30.50
N THR A 344 9.38 -4.70 31.21
CA THR A 344 8.25 -5.60 31.48
C THR A 344 7.63 -6.09 30.16
N ALA A 345 7.00 -7.27 30.16
CA ALA A 345 6.34 -7.81 28.97
C ALA A 345 5.33 -6.81 28.36
N THR A 346 4.70 -6.00 29.21
CA THR A 346 3.82 -4.89 28.83
C THR A 346 4.58 -3.78 28.08
N ALA A 347 5.75 -3.36 28.56
CA ALA A 347 6.56 -2.34 27.88
C ALA A 347 7.06 -2.83 26.51
N LYS A 348 7.46 -4.10 26.39
CA LYS A 348 7.86 -4.69 25.10
C LYS A 348 6.71 -4.75 24.10
N ARG A 349 5.49 -5.07 24.56
CA ARG A 349 4.28 -5.08 23.70
C ARG A 349 3.86 -3.69 23.28
N LYS A 350 3.98 -2.69 24.16
CA LYS A 350 3.78 -1.28 23.81
C LYS A 350 4.74 -0.84 22.71
N GLN A 351 6.03 -1.12 22.87
CA GLN A 351 7.03 -0.79 21.86
C GLN A 351 6.73 -1.45 20.50
N ALA A 352 6.34 -2.74 20.50
CA ALA A 352 5.93 -3.43 19.27
C ALA A 352 4.66 -2.82 18.63
N ALA A 353 3.72 -2.31 19.43
CA ALA A 353 2.57 -1.58 18.91
C ALA A 353 3.01 -0.25 18.27
N LYS A 354 3.91 0.50 18.90
CA LYS A 354 4.46 1.75 18.34
C LYS A 354 5.14 1.55 16.99
N GLU A 355 5.93 0.48 16.86
CA GLU A 355 6.63 0.15 15.61
C GLU A 355 5.65 -0.18 14.48
N ILE A 356 4.60 -0.94 14.78
CA ILE A 356 3.64 -1.42 13.76
C ILE A 356 2.57 -0.37 13.43
N PHE A 357 2.05 0.33 14.43
CA PHE A 357 1.00 1.35 14.26
C PHE A 357 1.60 2.75 13.99
N GLY A 358 2.85 3.03 14.34
CA GLY A 358 3.49 4.34 14.13
C GLY A 358 3.16 5.36 15.22
N GLU A 359 4.03 6.34 15.42
CA GLU A 359 3.87 7.38 16.45
C GLU A 359 2.67 8.30 16.17
N ASP A 360 2.30 8.50 14.91
CA ASP A 360 1.19 9.39 14.53
C ASP A 360 -0.19 8.84 14.85
N LEU A 361 -0.23 7.55 15.20
CA LEU A 361 -1.43 6.82 15.60
C LEU A 361 -1.61 6.83 17.12
N LEU A 362 -0.72 7.49 17.87
CA LEU A 362 -0.73 7.47 19.32
C LEU A 362 -0.98 8.87 19.90
N ASP A 363 -1.52 8.88 21.11
CA ASP A 363 -1.61 10.06 21.97
C ASP A 363 -0.22 10.55 22.39
N ALA A 364 -0.17 11.73 23.01
CA ALA A 364 1.08 12.35 23.46
C ALA A 364 1.89 11.49 24.46
N GLU A 365 1.24 10.52 25.13
CA GLU A 365 1.86 9.57 26.05
C GLU A 365 2.34 8.28 25.36
N GLY A 366 2.07 8.12 24.06
CA GLY A 366 2.44 6.96 23.26
C GLY A 366 1.76 5.66 23.73
N SER A 367 0.61 5.78 24.40
CA SER A 367 0.00 4.70 25.17
C SER A 367 -1.38 4.31 24.66
N THR A 368 -2.13 5.26 24.09
CA THR A 368 -3.45 5.05 23.47
C THR A 368 -3.61 5.89 22.21
N TRP A 369 -4.79 5.90 21.60
CA TRP A 369 -5.13 6.80 20.50
C TRP A 369 -5.53 8.17 21.02
N ALA A 370 -5.32 9.22 20.20
CA ALA A 370 -5.93 10.52 20.41
C ALA A 370 -7.46 10.45 20.19
N ILE A 371 -8.19 9.80 21.09
CA ILE A 371 -9.64 9.63 20.98
C ILE A 371 -10.31 10.98 21.21
N GLN A 372 -10.94 11.52 20.17
CA GLN A 372 -11.79 12.71 20.31
C GLN A 372 -13.10 12.36 21.01
N ALA A 373 -13.72 13.35 21.66
CA ALA A 373 -15.01 13.19 22.33
C ALA A 373 -16.15 12.79 21.37
N THR A 374 -15.98 13.08 20.08
CA THR A 374 -16.91 12.80 18.99
C THR A 374 -16.15 12.17 17.82
N LEU A 375 -16.64 11.06 17.30
CA LEU A 375 -16.13 10.37 16.12
C LEU A 375 -17.14 10.51 14.98
N VAL A 376 -16.69 10.71 13.74
CA VAL A 376 -17.57 10.67 12.56
C VAL A 376 -17.33 9.37 11.79
N TRP A 377 -18.38 8.60 11.56
CA TRP A 377 -18.34 7.36 10.78
C TRP A 377 -19.61 7.23 9.93
N ARG A 378 -19.48 7.05 8.62
CA ARG A 378 -20.60 6.97 7.65
C ARG A 378 -21.60 8.13 7.79
N ASN A 379 -21.06 9.35 7.89
CA ASN A 379 -21.81 10.59 8.15
C ASN A 379 -22.60 10.63 9.48
N GLU A 380 -22.48 9.62 10.33
CA GLU A 380 -23.02 9.62 11.69
C GLU A 380 -21.99 10.18 12.67
N THR A 381 -22.43 11.04 13.57
CA THR A 381 -21.60 11.52 14.68
C THR A 381 -21.85 10.67 15.92
N ILE A 382 -20.82 9.94 16.34
CA ILE A 382 -20.84 9.06 17.51
C ILE A 382 -20.19 9.80 18.68
N SER A 383 -20.95 10.08 19.74
CA SER A 383 -20.39 10.60 20.99
C SER A 383 -19.82 9.45 21.83
N VAL A 384 -18.53 9.52 22.15
CA VAL A 384 -17.83 8.50 22.95
C VAL A 384 -18.42 8.41 24.37
N ALA A 385 -18.91 9.53 24.91
CA ALA A 385 -19.51 9.58 26.24
C ALA A 385 -20.84 8.80 26.31
N SER A 386 -21.65 8.80 25.25
CA SER A 386 -22.98 8.17 25.24
C SER A 386 -22.98 6.71 24.76
N LEU A 387 -21.86 6.18 24.26
CA LEU A 387 -21.74 4.83 23.70
C LEU A 387 -21.60 3.71 24.76
N SER A 388 -22.16 3.89 25.96
CA SER A 388 -22.00 2.90 27.05
C SER A 388 -22.61 1.54 26.71
N ASP A 389 -23.58 1.47 25.80
CA ASP A 389 -24.05 0.26 25.13
C ASP A 389 -24.07 0.51 23.62
N PRO A 390 -23.14 -0.06 22.83
CA PRO A 390 -23.12 0.16 21.39
C PRO A 390 -24.37 -0.48 20.75
N PRO A 391 -25.21 0.30 20.03
CA PRO A 391 -26.43 -0.23 19.42
C PRO A 391 -26.13 -1.44 18.52
N THR A 392 -26.97 -2.47 18.59
CA THR A 392 -26.81 -3.69 17.76
C THR A 392 -26.66 -3.37 16.27
N HIS A 393 -27.40 -2.37 15.77
CA HIS A 393 -27.30 -1.92 14.38
C HIS A 393 -25.89 -1.41 14.04
N LEU A 394 -25.29 -0.58 14.92
CA LEU A 394 -23.96 -0.01 14.75
C LEU A 394 -22.91 -1.13 14.76
N MET A 395 -23.05 -2.07 15.71
CA MET A 395 -22.19 -3.26 15.79
C MET A 395 -22.22 -4.07 14.49
N ARG A 396 -23.41 -4.37 13.98
CA ARG A 396 -23.57 -5.13 12.73
C ARG A 396 -22.87 -4.43 11.56
N HIS A 397 -23.04 -3.12 11.41
CA HIS A 397 -22.42 -2.38 10.30
C HIS A 397 -20.89 -2.35 10.41
N ILE A 398 -20.34 -2.16 11.61
CA ILE A 398 -18.88 -2.18 11.85
C ILE A 398 -18.30 -3.57 11.57
N LEU A 399 -18.98 -4.61 12.04
CA LEU A 399 -18.54 -5.99 11.84
C LEU A 399 -18.62 -6.39 10.37
N TRP A 400 -19.70 -6.01 9.68
CA TRP A 400 -19.85 -6.22 8.24
C TRP A 400 -18.69 -5.58 7.48
N GLU A 401 -18.37 -4.32 7.78
CA GLU A 401 -17.23 -3.63 7.17
C GLU A 401 -15.89 -4.33 7.45
N LEU A 402 -15.69 -4.86 8.66
CA LEU A 402 -14.49 -5.64 8.96
C LEU A 402 -14.44 -6.97 8.19
N TYR A 403 -15.57 -7.64 7.96
CA TYR A 403 -15.62 -8.83 7.09
C TYR A 403 -15.21 -8.47 5.66
N GLU A 404 -15.78 -7.39 5.12
CA GLU A 404 -15.45 -6.90 3.78
C GLU A 404 -13.98 -6.50 3.66
N LEU A 405 -13.47 -5.64 4.55
CA LEU A 405 -12.06 -5.21 4.54
C LEU A 405 -11.10 -6.40 4.65
N ASN A 406 -11.35 -7.35 5.56
CA ASN A 406 -10.49 -8.53 5.63
C ASN A 406 -10.56 -9.36 4.35
N PHE A 407 -11.76 -9.61 3.81
CA PHE A 407 -11.91 -10.38 2.58
C PHE A 407 -11.19 -9.73 1.39
N HIS A 408 -11.39 -8.44 1.17
CA HIS A 408 -10.76 -7.64 0.11
C HIS A 408 -9.25 -7.83 0.08
N TYR A 409 -8.60 -7.56 1.21
CA TYR A 409 -7.15 -7.57 1.30
C TYR A 409 -6.57 -8.99 1.39
N GLU A 410 -7.29 -9.95 2.00
CA GLU A 410 -6.93 -11.37 1.98
C GLU A 410 -6.98 -11.95 0.57
N LEU A 411 -8.00 -11.59 -0.21
CA LEU A 411 -8.15 -11.98 -1.59
C LEU A 411 -7.08 -11.35 -2.48
N GLN A 412 -6.77 -10.07 -2.30
CA GLN A 412 -5.68 -9.40 -3.02
C GLN A 412 -4.33 -10.08 -2.73
N ALA A 413 -4.04 -10.35 -1.45
CA ALA A 413 -2.80 -11.02 -1.04
C ALA A 413 -2.67 -12.43 -1.63
N LEU A 414 -3.75 -13.22 -1.61
CA LEU A 414 -3.77 -14.55 -2.23
C LEU A 414 -3.63 -14.47 -3.75
N ASN A 415 -4.34 -13.54 -4.39
CA ASN A 415 -4.33 -13.35 -5.83
C ASN A 415 -2.94 -12.95 -6.37
N ARG A 416 -2.16 -12.17 -5.60
CA ARG A 416 -0.76 -11.84 -5.93
C ARG A 416 0.12 -13.08 -6.05
N VAL A 417 -0.08 -14.06 -5.17
CA VAL A 417 0.70 -15.30 -5.17
C VAL A 417 0.19 -16.28 -6.22
N MET A 418 -1.13 -16.43 -6.35
CA MET A 418 -1.74 -17.43 -7.24
C MET A 418 -1.63 -17.09 -8.73
N ALA A 419 -1.53 -15.80 -9.08
CA ALA A 419 -1.49 -15.32 -10.46
C ALA A 419 -0.23 -14.49 -10.76
N CYS A 420 0.91 -14.84 -10.15
CA CYS A 420 2.16 -14.06 -10.21
C CYS A 420 2.57 -13.66 -11.64
N ALA A 421 2.52 -14.58 -12.60
CA ALA A 421 2.85 -14.30 -14.00
C ALA A 421 1.91 -13.26 -14.65
N SER A 422 0.62 -13.27 -14.32
CA SER A 422 -0.35 -12.29 -14.84
C SER A 422 -0.14 -10.89 -14.25
N TRP A 423 0.35 -10.81 -13.01
CA TRP A 423 0.75 -9.54 -12.41
C TRP A 423 2.00 -8.95 -13.06
N GLU A 424 2.94 -9.79 -13.47
CA GLU A 424 4.13 -9.36 -14.23
C GLU A 424 3.78 -8.88 -15.64
N GLU A 425 2.78 -9.50 -16.27
CA GLU A 425 2.33 -9.13 -17.62
C GLU A 425 1.58 -7.78 -17.65
N SER A 426 0.64 -7.56 -16.73
CA SER A 426 -0.09 -6.29 -16.65
C SER A 426 -0.68 -6.02 -15.26
N LEU A 427 -0.03 -5.11 -14.52
CA LEU A 427 -0.53 -4.63 -13.23
C LEU A 427 -1.93 -4.00 -13.34
N LEU A 428 -2.19 -3.22 -14.40
CA LEU A 428 -3.46 -2.53 -14.58
C LEU A 428 -4.59 -3.51 -14.88
N ALA A 429 -4.42 -4.39 -15.86
CA ALA A 429 -5.46 -5.36 -16.21
C ALA A 429 -5.80 -6.26 -15.01
N ARG A 430 -4.80 -6.58 -14.18
CA ARG A 430 -5.03 -7.36 -12.98
C ARG A 430 -5.74 -6.58 -11.88
N HIS A 431 -5.38 -5.32 -11.65
CA HIS A 431 -6.10 -4.45 -10.72
C HIS A 431 -7.54 -4.22 -11.18
N ASP A 432 -7.77 -3.91 -12.45
CA ASP A 432 -9.10 -3.71 -13.02
C ASP A 432 -9.96 -4.97 -12.85
N LEU A 433 -9.40 -6.16 -13.11
CA LEU A 433 -10.09 -7.43 -12.87
C LEU A 433 -10.39 -7.65 -11.38
N LEU A 434 -9.45 -7.34 -10.49
CA LEU A 434 -9.68 -7.44 -9.04
C LEU A 434 -10.77 -6.48 -8.56
N TYR A 435 -10.81 -5.25 -9.07
CA TYR A 435 -11.83 -4.28 -8.67
C TYR A 435 -13.19 -4.59 -9.30
N SER A 436 -13.23 -5.21 -10.49
CA SER A 436 -14.48 -5.59 -11.15
C SER A 436 -15.32 -6.66 -10.42
N ILE A 437 -14.78 -7.31 -9.38
CA ILE A 437 -15.53 -8.25 -8.53
C ILE A 437 -16.32 -7.53 -7.42
N PHE A 438 -16.10 -6.22 -7.28
CA PHE A 438 -16.68 -5.41 -6.23
C PHE A 438 -17.48 -4.23 -6.82
N PRO A 439 -18.58 -3.81 -6.18
CA PRO A 439 -19.44 -2.73 -6.68
C PRO A 439 -18.79 -1.33 -6.57
N GLU A 440 -17.70 -1.19 -5.82
CA GLU A 440 -17.03 0.09 -5.58
C GLU A 440 -16.24 0.61 -6.80
N GLU A 441 -16.72 1.70 -7.39
CA GLU A 441 -15.93 2.53 -8.29
C GLU A 441 -14.83 3.29 -7.50
N GLY A 442 -13.71 2.64 -7.16
CA GLY A 442 -12.69 3.39 -6.42
C GLY A 442 -11.49 2.66 -5.83
N GLY A 443 -11.56 1.35 -5.59
CA GLY A 443 -10.59 0.61 -4.78
C GLY A 443 -10.93 0.61 -3.28
N PHE A 444 -10.17 -0.13 -2.47
CA PHE A 444 -10.53 -0.53 -1.10
C PHE A 444 -10.51 0.58 -0.02
N ALA A 445 -10.20 1.83 -0.40
CA ALA A 445 -9.98 2.93 0.53
C ALA A 445 -11.13 3.95 0.63
N PHE A 446 -12.19 3.79 -0.19
CA PHE A 446 -13.42 4.56 0.00
C PHE A 446 -14.31 3.93 1.08
N PRO A 447 -15.18 4.69 1.79
CA PRO A 447 -16.23 4.10 2.59
C PRO A 447 -17.02 3.12 1.73
N ILE A 448 -17.03 1.85 2.16
CA ILE A 448 -17.83 0.79 1.54
C ILE A 448 -19.26 1.33 1.39
N PRO A 449 -19.87 1.30 0.19
CA PRO A 449 -21.10 2.00 -0.11
C PRO A 449 -22.20 1.69 0.91
N GLU A 450 -22.90 2.73 1.35
CA GLU A 450 -24.07 2.61 2.22
C GLU A 450 -25.24 1.92 1.47
N GLY A 451 -25.58 0.69 1.86
CA GLY A 451 -26.73 -0.09 1.38
C GLY A 451 -26.36 -1.37 0.62
N ASP A 452 -27.33 -2.27 0.44
CA ASP A 452 -27.24 -3.42 -0.47
C ASP A 452 -27.28 -2.91 -1.92
N ARG A 453 -26.15 -2.39 -2.41
CA ARG A 453 -26.01 -1.81 -3.76
C ARG A 453 -25.52 -2.82 -4.80
N GLY A 454 -25.83 -4.10 -4.60
CA GLY A 454 -25.26 -5.15 -5.45
C GLY A 454 -23.82 -5.50 -5.05
N GLY A 455 -23.20 -6.42 -5.78
CA GLY A 455 -21.86 -6.95 -5.50
C GLY A 455 -21.84 -8.47 -5.53
N LEU A 456 -20.67 -9.08 -5.30
CA LEU A 456 -20.46 -10.54 -5.35
C LEU A 456 -21.34 -11.35 -4.39
N TRP A 457 -22.02 -10.67 -3.46
CA TRP A 457 -22.74 -11.25 -2.33
C TRP A 457 -24.13 -10.65 -2.10
N SER A 458 -24.66 -9.92 -3.10
CA SER A 458 -26.00 -9.33 -3.00
C SER A 458 -27.10 -10.37 -2.89
N CYS A 459 -28.23 -9.98 -2.32
CA CYS A 459 -29.40 -10.84 -2.15
C CYS A 459 -30.12 -11.11 -3.48
N GLU A 460 -29.88 -10.29 -4.51
CA GLU A 460 -30.51 -10.38 -5.83
C GLU A 460 -29.60 -11.05 -6.87
N ILE A 461 -30.10 -12.12 -7.51
CA ILE A 461 -29.35 -12.89 -8.53
C ILE A 461 -29.04 -12.06 -9.78
N GLY A 462 -29.86 -11.06 -10.10
CA GLY A 462 -29.61 -10.16 -11.23
C GLY A 462 -28.35 -9.31 -11.02
N ASP A 463 -28.17 -8.82 -9.80
CA ASP A 463 -27.10 -7.88 -9.45
C ASP A 463 -25.79 -8.60 -9.13
N ILE A 464 -25.83 -9.86 -8.67
CA ILE A 464 -24.64 -10.65 -8.32
C ILE A 464 -23.89 -11.18 -9.55
N PHE A 465 -24.59 -11.36 -10.67
CA PHE A 465 -24.09 -12.08 -11.85
C PHE A 465 -22.79 -11.53 -12.44
N PRO A 466 -22.66 -10.21 -12.73
CA PRO A 466 -21.43 -9.67 -13.30
C PRO A 466 -20.23 -9.85 -12.36
N TYR A 467 -20.44 -9.72 -11.06
CA TYR A 467 -19.38 -9.86 -10.05
C TYR A 467 -18.91 -11.30 -9.92
N VAL A 468 -19.83 -12.27 -9.95
CA VAL A 468 -19.49 -13.71 -9.93
C VAL A 468 -18.72 -14.11 -11.17
N ASP A 469 -19.07 -13.56 -12.34
CA ASP A 469 -18.35 -13.80 -13.58
C ASP A 469 -16.92 -13.24 -13.50
N SER A 470 -16.76 -12.00 -13.04
CA SER A 470 -15.43 -11.41 -12.76
C SER A 470 -14.63 -12.22 -11.73
N PHE A 471 -15.28 -12.71 -10.68
CA PHE A 471 -14.64 -13.55 -9.65
C PHE A 471 -14.16 -14.88 -10.23
N CYS A 472 -14.99 -15.55 -11.02
CA CYS A 472 -14.61 -16.79 -11.70
C CYS A 472 -13.49 -16.56 -12.72
N ASN A 473 -13.57 -15.47 -13.50
CA ASN A 473 -12.52 -15.08 -14.44
C ASN A 473 -11.19 -14.87 -13.70
N MET A 474 -11.20 -14.15 -12.57
CA MET A 474 -10.02 -14.03 -11.72
C MET A 474 -9.49 -15.38 -11.27
N LEU A 475 -10.33 -16.25 -10.71
CA LEU A 475 -9.92 -17.57 -10.23
C LEU A 475 -9.42 -18.47 -11.35
N SER A 476 -9.91 -18.30 -12.59
CA SER A 476 -9.49 -19.09 -13.75
C SER A 476 -8.00 -18.91 -14.10
N SER A 477 -7.43 -17.75 -13.75
CA SER A 477 -6.01 -17.45 -13.92
C SER A 477 -5.10 -18.05 -12.84
N TRP A 478 -5.67 -18.64 -11.79
CA TRP A 478 -4.91 -19.18 -10.67
C TRP A 478 -4.33 -20.56 -10.98
N GLU A 479 -3.21 -20.87 -10.33
CA GLU A 479 -2.62 -22.22 -10.38
C GLU A 479 -3.65 -23.30 -9.99
N ASN A 480 -3.77 -24.36 -10.81
CA ASN A 480 -4.72 -25.47 -10.63
C ASN A 480 -6.21 -25.08 -10.68
N ALA A 481 -6.54 -23.95 -11.31
CA ALA A 481 -7.92 -23.55 -11.52
C ALA A 481 -8.72 -24.58 -12.34
N PRO A 482 -9.91 -24.97 -11.87
CA PRO A 482 -10.81 -25.81 -12.65
C PRO A 482 -11.20 -25.16 -14.00
N PRO A 483 -11.24 -25.94 -15.10
CA PRO A 483 -11.44 -25.41 -16.46
C PRO A 483 -12.84 -24.83 -16.73
N HIS A 484 -13.79 -24.99 -15.80
CA HIS A 484 -15.14 -24.45 -15.94
C HIS A 484 -15.27 -23.01 -15.43
N PHE A 485 -14.24 -22.44 -14.79
CA PHE A 485 -14.24 -21.03 -14.40
C PHE A 485 -14.06 -20.07 -15.58
N SER A 486 -13.54 -20.55 -16.71
CA SER A 486 -13.41 -19.76 -17.94
C SER A 486 -14.63 -19.83 -18.86
N ALA A 487 -15.68 -20.56 -18.47
CA ALA A 487 -16.92 -20.65 -19.24
C ALA A 487 -17.88 -19.53 -18.81
N PRO A 488 -18.61 -18.89 -19.76
CA PRO A 488 -19.58 -17.86 -19.42
C PRO A 488 -20.62 -18.38 -18.44
N LEU A 489 -20.86 -17.63 -17.36
CA LEU A 489 -21.93 -17.95 -16.45
C LEU A 489 -23.30 -17.91 -17.16
N ASN A 490 -24.22 -18.73 -16.67
CA ASN A 490 -25.63 -18.65 -17.03
C ASN A 490 -26.49 -18.90 -15.78
N ALA A 491 -27.74 -18.46 -15.78
CA ALA A 491 -28.61 -18.56 -14.62
C ALA A 491 -28.80 -20.01 -14.12
N SER A 492 -28.72 -21.00 -15.01
CA SER A 492 -28.88 -22.42 -14.66
C SER A 492 -27.64 -23.05 -14.01
N THR A 493 -26.45 -22.53 -14.31
CA THR A 493 -25.17 -23.01 -13.76
C THR A 493 -24.67 -22.18 -12.58
N PHE A 494 -25.26 -21.00 -12.36
CA PHE A 494 -24.87 -20.02 -11.34
C PHE A 494 -24.56 -20.64 -9.98
N ASN A 495 -25.53 -21.33 -9.37
CA ASN A 495 -25.38 -21.89 -8.02
C ASN A 495 -24.25 -22.93 -7.90
N GLU A 496 -24.02 -23.70 -8.97
CA GLU A 496 -22.97 -24.73 -8.97
C GLU A 496 -21.59 -24.09 -9.19
N VAL A 497 -21.48 -23.15 -10.12
CA VAL A 497 -20.23 -22.41 -10.37
C VAL A 497 -19.83 -21.64 -9.12
N MET A 498 -20.79 -20.93 -8.49
CA MET A 498 -20.53 -20.16 -7.28
C MET A 498 -20.04 -21.02 -6.12
N ARG A 499 -20.70 -22.17 -5.91
CA ARG A 499 -20.29 -23.14 -4.88
C ARG A 499 -18.87 -23.66 -5.13
N ARG A 500 -18.52 -23.95 -6.38
CA ARG A 500 -17.16 -24.41 -6.73
C ARG A 500 -16.13 -23.32 -6.58
N ALA A 501 -16.43 -22.08 -6.97
CA ALA A 501 -15.57 -20.92 -6.78
C ALA A 501 -15.28 -20.69 -5.29
N CYS A 502 -16.30 -20.74 -4.43
CA CYS A 502 -16.13 -20.61 -2.97
C CYS A 502 -15.26 -21.74 -2.40
N ASN A 503 -15.54 -23.00 -2.76
CA ASN A 503 -14.73 -24.15 -2.30
C ASN A 503 -13.27 -24.02 -2.73
N PHE A 504 -13.03 -23.64 -3.98
CA PHE A 504 -11.69 -23.48 -4.53
C PHE A 504 -10.94 -22.35 -3.82
N TYR A 505 -11.57 -21.19 -3.63
CA TYR A 505 -10.99 -20.07 -2.90
C TYR A 505 -10.60 -20.47 -1.47
N VAL A 506 -11.52 -21.08 -0.70
CA VAL A 506 -11.28 -21.46 0.71
C VAL A 506 -10.13 -22.46 0.80
N GLN A 507 -10.06 -23.45 -0.09
CA GLN A 507 -8.98 -24.42 -0.10
C GLN A 507 -7.64 -23.76 -0.47
N CYS A 508 -7.60 -22.95 -1.52
CA CYS A 508 -6.41 -22.22 -1.92
C CYS A 508 -5.92 -21.30 -0.80
N PHE A 509 -6.83 -20.60 -0.12
CA PHE A 509 -6.48 -19.76 1.02
C PHE A 509 -5.88 -20.57 2.16
N PHE A 510 -6.54 -21.65 2.59
CA PHE A 510 -6.02 -22.50 3.67
C PHE A 510 -4.63 -23.07 3.34
N ASN A 511 -4.42 -23.51 2.10
CA ASN A 511 -3.13 -24.05 1.65
C ASN A 511 -1.99 -23.01 1.71
N HIS A 512 -2.26 -21.72 1.62
CA HIS A 512 -1.20 -20.68 1.67
C HIS A 512 -1.09 -20.01 3.04
N PHE A 513 -2.23 -19.71 3.68
CA PHE A 513 -2.28 -18.97 4.95
C PHE A 513 -2.28 -19.90 6.18
N GLY A 514 -2.64 -21.18 6.03
CA GLY A 514 -2.71 -22.14 7.15
C GLY A 514 -3.82 -21.87 8.17
N ARG A 515 -4.76 -20.98 7.83
CA ARG A 515 -5.95 -20.61 8.63
C ARG A 515 -7.15 -20.45 7.68
N PRO A 516 -8.40 -20.55 8.18
CA PRO A 516 -9.56 -20.19 7.36
C PRO A 516 -9.52 -18.69 6.97
N PRO A 517 -10.05 -18.33 5.79
CA PRO A 517 -10.23 -16.94 5.39
C PRO A 517 -11.34 -16.28 6.22
N ILE A 518 -11.34 -14.95 6.26
CA ILE A 518 -12.49 -14.19 6.73
C ILE A 518 -13.45 -14.03 5.54
N ILE A 519 -14.68 -14.52 5.70
CA ILE A 519 -15.67 -14.60 4.62
C ILE A 519 -16.68 -13.44 4.67
N PRO A 520 -17.13 -12.96 3.51
CA PRO A 520 -18.19 -11.95 3.40
C PRO A 520 -19.50 -12.36 4.08
N HIS A 521 -20.27 -11.37 4.49
CA HIS A 521 -21.58 -11.50 5.13
C HIS A 521 -22.60 -10.59 4.46
N HIS A 522 -23.89 -10.89 4.62
CA HIS A 522 -24.96 -10.04 4.10
C HIS A 522 -24.94 -8.65 4.77
N PHE A 523 -25.24 -7.62 3.98
CA PHE A 523 -25.37 -6.26 4.48
C PHE A 523 -26.47 -6.19 5.55
N PRO A 524 -26.22 -5.59 6.73
CA PRO A 524 -27.23 -5.47 7.78
C PRO A 524 -28.35 -4.50 7.37
N VAL A 525 -29.58 -5.00 7.24
CA VAL A 525 -30.80 -4.20 6.97
C VAL A 525 -31.41 -3.63 8.25
#